data_AF-A0A2D6STB4-F1
#
_entry.id   AF-A0A2D6STB4-F1
#
_cell.length_a   1.000
_cell.length_b   1.000
_cell.length_c   1.000
_cell.angle_alpha   90.00
_cell.angle_beta   90.00
_cell.angle_gamma   90.00
#
_symmetry.space_group_name_H-M   'P 1'
#
loop_
_entity.id
_entity.type
_entity.pdbx_description
1 polymer ?
#
loop_
_entity_poly.entity_id
_entity_poly.type
_entity_poly.pdbx_seq_one_letter_code
_entity_poly.pdbx_strand_id
1 'polypeptide(L)'
;MSSDSVDFIDGSDRRLADAEAGRLNELIESVDSQFVAFLERDAVPPREVLVDQADSLASDSSAIACLATGGRIGPLWSSTSPRVAVLIAPPEQVGCLLLRGGALTASALPEVGHPLWDRLIRQVASGAKVLVEPSDRVPAFTGRGPSLAPGEPPASDDWLRAHLLETAPGDLVDPAGSHADAVALKAGLLQVHDFLEESHVCCQSVQHEGIHNAPDYWHAIMHRREPDYGNSKYWWHHTGEHPLFPELAAGARTILVNCDSEDASAWSERLTADGRWDPFGFVDLCALVNGSNDMALVEAAEQIQHLELSLLLGATYADATG
;
A
#
# COMPACT_ATOMS: atom_id res chain seq x y z
N MET A 1 -10.22 -28.11 -6.74
CA MET A 1 -10.00 -29.04 -5.61
C MET A 1 -11.31 -29.29 -4.84
N SER A 2 -11.39 -30.29 -3.94
CA SER A 2 -12.54 -30.42 -3.01
C SER A 2 -12.51 -29.30 -1.97
N SER A 3 -13.68 -28.92 -1.45
CA SER A 3 -13.88 -27.95 -0.36
C SER A 3 -13.06 -28.22 0.90
N ASP A 4 -12.66 -29.47 1.09
CA ASP A 4 -12.09 -29.99 2.34
C ASP A 4 -10.57 -29.82 2.42
N SER A 5 -9.98 -29.02 1.52
CA SER A 5 -8.53 -28.78 1.40
C SER A 5 -8.09 -27.40 1.92
N VAL A 6 -9.06 -26.57 2.34
CA VAL A 6 -8.83 -25.20 2.84
C VAL A 6 -9.50 -25.08 4.20
N ASP A 7 -8.70 -24.82 5.23
CA ASP A 7 -9.21 -24.39 6.54
C ASP A 7 -9.27 -22.86 6.58
N PHE A 8 -10.30 -22.35 7.26
CA PHE A 8 -10.57 -20.93 7.39
C PHE A 8 -10.25 -20.48 8.82
N ILE A 9 -9.33 -19.53 8.93
CA ILE A 9 -9.12 -18.78 10.17
C ILE A 9 -9.84 -17.45 9.96
N ASP A 10 -11.05 -17.36 10.52
CA ASP A 10 -11.86 -16.14 10.49
C ASP A 10 -11.64 -15.27 11.73
N GLY A 11 -11.75 -13.95 11.55
CA GLY A 11 -11.79 -12.99 12.65
C GLY A 11 -13.17 -12.88 13.31
N SER A 12 -13.93 -13.98 13.44
CA SER A 12 -15.34 -13.94 13.85
C SER A 12 -15.58 -13.23 15.20
N ASP A 13 -14.60 -13.30 16.12
CA ASP A 13 -14.63 -12.62 17.41
C ASP A 13 -13.82 -11.29 17.47
N ARG A 14 -12.78 -11.11 16.62
CA ARG A 14 -11.89 -9.92 16.55
C ARG A 14 -11.23 -9.78 15.16
N ARG A 15 -10.84 -8.56 14.76
CA ARG A 15 -10.09 -8.34 13.50
C ARG A 15 -8.79 -9.13 13.49
N LEU A 16 -8.39 -9.64 12.33
CA LEU A 16 -7.12 -10.36 12.20
C LEU A 16 -5.92 -9.43 12.40
N ALA A 17 -6.07 -8.16 12.02
CA ALA A 17 -5.10 -7.11 12.29
C ALA A 17 -4.80 -6.93 13.80
N ASP A 18 -5.71 -7.33 14.68
CA ASP A 18 -5.57 -7.20 16.14
C ASP A 18 -5.13 -8.52 16.81
N ALA A 19 -4.79 -9.56 16.03
CA ALA A 19 -4.50 -10.89 16.55
C ALA A 19 -3.05 -11.02 17.04
N GLU A 20 -2.89 -11.36 18.32
CA GLU A 20 -1.58 -11.64 18.93
C GLU A 20 -0.93 -12.91 18.34
N ALA A 21 0.41 -12.93 18.28
CA ALA A 21 1.15 -14.02 17.65
C ALA A 21 0.88 -15.38 18.30
N GLY A 22 0.79 -15.44 19.63
CA GLY A 22 0.43 -16.66 20.36
C GLY A 22 -0.90 -17.27 19.90
N ARG A 23 -1.94 -16.44 19.71
CA ARG A 23 -3.25 -16.90 19.23
C ARG A 23 -3.18 -17.40 17.79
N LEU A 24 -2.46 -16.69 16.92
CA LEU A 24 -2.27 -17.10 15.53
C LEU A 24 -1.51 -18.42 15.44
N ASN A 25 -0.47 -18.62 16.27
CA ASN A 25 0.27 -19.89 16.35
C ASN A 25 -0.65 -21.04 16.76
N GLU A 26 -1.50 -20.88 17.80
CA GLU A 26 -2.48 -21.90 18.20
C GLU A 26 -3.45 -22.25 17.07
N LEU A 27 -3.95 -21.25 16.35
CA LEU A 27 -4.87 -21.46 15.23
C LEU A 27 -4.19 -22.20 14.09
N ILE A 28 -2.97 -21.81 13.73
CA ILE A 28 -2.15 -22.48 12.70
C ILE A 28 -1.86 -23.93 13.09
N GLU A 29 -1.55 -24.21 14.36
CA GLU A 29 -1.30 -25.57 14.85
C GLU A 29 -2.56 -26.45 14.88
N SER A 30 -3.75 -25.83 14.98
CA SER A 30 -5.02 -26.55 15.00
C SER A 30 -5.55 -26.95 13.61
N VAL A 31 -4.90 -26.47 12.55
CA VAL A 31 -5.31 -26.64 11.15
C VAL A 31 -4.54 -27.79 10.50
N ASP A 32 -5.26 -28.75 9.93
CA ASP A 32 -4.69 -29.95 9.24
C ASP A 32 -4.82 -29.86 7.71
N SER A 33 -5.45 -28.78 7.20
CA SER A 33 -5.61 -28.56 5.76
C SER A 33 -4.32 -28.17 5.05
N GLN A 34 -4.27 -28.49 3.75
CA GLN A 34 -3.15 -28.14 2.87
C GLN A 34 -2.97 -26.62 2.75
N PHE A 35 -4.07 -25.87 2.78
CA PHE A 35 -4.08 -24.41 2.70
C PHE A 35 -4.87 -23.80 3.85
N VAL A 36 -4.43 -22.61 4.27
CA VAL A 36 -5.01 -21.84 5.37
C VAL A 36 -5.34 -20.45 4.85
N ALA A 37 -6.62 -20.08 4.92
CA ALA A 37 -7.08 -18.76 4.53
C ALA A 37 -7.21 -17.85 5.77
N PHE A 38 -6.60 -16.67 5.70
CA PHE A 38 -6.75 -15.60 6.68
C PHE A 38 -7.71 -14.56 6.12
N LEU A 39 -8.87 -14.40 6.79
CA LEU A 39 -9.98 -13.58 6.33
C LEU A 39 -10.30 -12.46 7.32
N GLU A 40 -10.22 -11.21 6.88
CA GLU A 40 -10.68 -10.08 7.68
C GLU A 40 -12.21 -10.07 7.77
N ARG A 41 -12.72 -9.81 8.97
CA ARG A 41 -14.13 -9.95 9.33
C ARG A 41 -15.06 -9.15 8.41
N ASP A 42 -14.64 -7.95 8.04
CA ASP A 42 -15.44 -7.00 7.28
C ASP A 42 -15.19 -7.10 5.75
N ALA A 43 -14.30 -7.99 5.30
CA ALA A 43 -13.82 -8.06 3.91
C ALA A 43 -13.69 -9.51 3.39
N VAL A 44 -14.61 -10.40 3.77
CA VAL A 44 -14.57 -11.80 3.35
C VAL A 44 -14.96 -11.96 1.87
N PRO A 45 -14.07 -12.48 0.99
CA PRO A 45 -14.41 -12.74 -0.40
C PRO A 45 -15.36 -13.94 -0.57
N PRO A 46 -16.08 -14.03 -1.71
CA PRO A 46 -16.87 -15.21 -2.03
C PRO A 46 -16.03 -16.48 -2.03
N ARG A 47 -16.63 -17.59 -1.59
CA ARG A 47 -15.96 -18.88 -1.46
C ARG A 47 -15.30 -19.36 -2.76
N GLU A 48 -15.87 -19.04 -3.91
CA GLU A 48 -15.30 -19.43 -5.20
C GLU A 48 -13.92 -18.79 -5.43
N VAL A 49 -13.73 -17.54 -4.98
CA VAL A 49 -12.41 -16.86 -5.07
C VAL A 49 -11.36 -17.65 -4.29
N LEU A 50 -11.70 -18.12 -3.08
CA LEU A 50 -10.79 -18.90 -2.24
C LEU A 50 -10.43 -20.25 -2.86
N VAL A 51 -11.40 -20.89 -3.54
CA VAL A 51 -11.17 -22.14 -4.27
C VAL A 51 -10.27 -21.92 -5.48
N ASP A 52 -10.50 -20.85 -6.25
CA ASP A 52 -9.67 -20.49 -7.41
C ASP A 52 -8.22 -20.23 -6.97
N GLN A 53 -8.02 -19.47 -5.89
CA GLN A 53 -6.68 -19.23 -5.31
C GLN A 53 -6.01 -20.53 -4.83
N ALA A 54 -6.77 -21.44 -4.22
CA ALA A 54 -6.24 -22.73 -3.75
C ALA A 54 -5.82 -23.61 -4.94
N ASP A 55 -6.61 -23.62 -6.02
CA ASP A 55 -6.27 -24.34 -7.25
C ASP A 55 -5.01 -23.76 -7.91
N SER A 56 -4.85 -22.43 -7.93
CA SER A 56 -3.62 -21.78 -8.37
C SER A 56 -2.41 -22.17 -7.53
N LEU A 57 -2.49 -22.12 -6.20
CA LEU A 57 -1.40 -22.56 -5.32
C LEU A 57 -1.12 -24.06 -5.44
N ALA A 58 -2.12 -24.88 -5.69
CA ALA A 58 -1.94 -26.30 -5.94
C ALA A 58 -1.20 -26.56 -7.25
N SER A 59 -1.46 -25.74 -8.27
CA SER A 59 -0.81 -25.84 -9.58
C SER A 59 0.67 -25.39 -9.55
N ASP A 60 1.03 -24.53 -8.61
CA ASP A 60 2.40 -24.04 -8.42
C ASP A 60 2.94 -24.41 -7.03
N SER A 61 3.64 -25.54 -6.97
CA SER A 61 4.24 -26.03 -5.72
C SER A 61 5.35 -25.15 -5.16
N SER A 62 5.89 -24.23 -5.96
CA SER A 62 6.92 -23.27 -5.51
C SER A 62 6.33 -22.04 -4.81
N ALA A 63 5.05 -21.75 -5.05
CA ALA A 63 4.34 -20.67 -4.40
C ALA A 63 3.90 -21.05 -2.97
N ILE A 64 4.13 -20.12 -2.05
CA ILE A 64 3.78 -20.27 -0.63
C ILE A 64 2.46 -19.58 -0.27
N ALA A 65 2.07 -18.57 -1.03
CA ALA A 65 0.88 -17.78 -0.77
C ALA A 65 0.24 -17.27 -2.08
N CYS A 66 -1.06 -17.04 -2.03
CA CYS A 66 -1.81 -16.32 -3.05
C CYS A 66 -2.53 -15.14 -2.40
N LEU A 67 -2.33 -13.96 -2.97
CA LEU A 67 -2.95 -12.70 -2.58
C LEU A 67 -4.04 -12.38 -3.60
N ALA A 68 -5.30 -12.44 -3.19
CA ALA A 68 -6.39 -11.97 -4.05
C ALA A 68 -6.65 -10.50 -3.75
N THR A 69 -6.66 -9.67 -4.79
CA THR A 69 -6.65 -8.21 -4.65
C THR A 69 -7.83 -7.56 -5.34
N GLY A 70 -8.47 -6.60 -4.68
CA GLY A 70 -9.52 -5.76 -5.26
C GLY A 70 -9.33 -4.28 -4.93
N GLY A 71 -10.22 -3.44 -5.45
CA GLY A 71 -10.24 -2.00 -5.14
C GLY A 71 -9.00 -1.25 -5.63
N ARG A 72 -8.60 -0.22 -4.86
CA ARG A 72 -7.55 0.74 -5.29
C ARG A 72 -6.12 0.18 -5.23
N ILE A 73 -5.88 -0.85 -4.43
CA ILE A 73 -4.53 -1.42 -4.24
C ILE A 73 -4.26 -2.56 -5.24
N GLY A 74 -5.29 -3.23 -5.75
CA GLY A 74 -5.14 -4.35 -6.69
C GLY A 74 -4.34 -4.02 -7.95
N PRO A 75 -4.59 -2.90 -8.65
CA PRO A 75 -3.77 -2.49 -9.79
C PRO A 75 -2.29 -2.32 -9.43
N LEU A 76 -2.00 -1.74 -8.26
CA LEU A 76 -0.63 -1.50 -7.80
C LEU A 76 0.09 -2.81 -7.44
N TRP A 77 -0.57 -3.75 -6.77
CA TRP A 77 0.02 -5.07 -6.49
C TRP A 77 0.24 -5.88 -7.76
N SER A 78 -0.64 -5.73 -8.75
CA SER A 78 -0.51 -6.44 -10.04
C SER A 78 0.58 -5.85 -10.93
N SER A 79 0.90 -4.56 -10.77
CA SER A 79 1.94 -3.88 -11.56
C SER A 79 3.32 -3.87 -10.90
N THR A 80 3.43 -4.31 -9.65
CA THR A 80 4.69 -4.38 -8.90
C THR A 80 5.12 -5.82 -8.66
N SER A 81 6.39 -6.04 -8.33
CA SER A 81 6.85 -7.37 -7.90
C SER A 81 6.20 -7.74 -6.56
N PRO A 82 6.03 -9.05 -6.26
CA PRO A 82 5.56 -9.47 -4.93
C PRO A 82 6.41 -8.93 -3.78
N ARG A 83 7.71 -8.64 -4.00
CA ARG A 83 8.60 -8.00 -3.01
C ARG A 83 8.12 -6.60 -2.60
N VAL A 84 7.64 -5.83 -3.56
CA VAL A 84 7.12 -4.48 -3.31
C VAL A 84 5.66 -4.54 -2.89
N ALA A 85 4.85 -5.39 -3.53
CA ALA A 85 3.42 -5.53 -3.24
C ALA A 85 3.15 -5.80 -1.74
N VAL A 86 3.88 -6.76 -1.16
CA VAL A 86 3.72 -7.10 0.27
C VAL A 86 4.22 -6.01 1.20
N LEU A 87 4.98 -5.00 0.74
CA LEU A 87 5.44 -3.90 1.58
C LEU A 87 4.47 -2.71 1.57
N ILE A 88 3.46 -2.69 0.69
CA ILE A 88 2.54 -1.54 0.56
C ILE A 88 1.49 -1.51 1.66
N ALA A 89 0.92 -2.67 1.99
CA ALA A 89 -0.14 -2.77 2.97
C ALA A 89 -0.22 -4.19 3.57
N PRO A 90 -0.70 -4.33 4.82
CA PRO A 90 -0.83 -5.62 5.50
C PRO A 90 -1.84 -6.50 4.75
N PRO A 91 -1.43 -7.67 4.24
CA PRO A 91 -2.26 -8.52 3.38
C PRO A 91 -3.55 -8.99 4.05
N GLU A 92 -3.55 -9.12 5.38
CA GLU A 92 -4.75 -9.39 6.16
C GLU A 92 -5.78 -8.26 6.11
N GLN A 93 -5.40 -7.02 5.82
CA GLN A 93 -6.34 -5.90 5.71
C GLN A 93 -6.80 -5.63 4.28
N VAL A 94 -6.10 -6.13 3.26
CA VAL A 94 -6.31 -5.78 1.83
C VAL A 94 -7.03 -6.84 0.99
N GLY A 95 -7.47 -7.93 1.62
CA GLY A 95 -8.22 -8.98 0.95
C GLY A 95 -8.11 -10.30 1.70
N CYS A 96 -7.81 -11.36 0.97
CA CYS A 96 -7.57 -12.68 1.54
C CYS A 96 -6.12 -13.11 1.30
N LEU A 97 -5.45 -13.48 2.39
CA LEU A 97 -4.17 -14.16 2.37
C LEU A 97 -4.41 -15.67 2.45
N LEU A 98 -4.23 -16.38 1.35
CA LEU A 98 -4.23 -17.83 1.32
C LEU A 98 -2.80 -18.35 1.37
N LEU A 99 -2.48 -19.16 2.37
CA LEU A 99 -1.14 -19.69 2.61
C LEU A 99 -1.12 -21.21 2.52
N ARG A 100 0.00 -21.78 2.06
CA ARG A 100 0.26 -23.22 2.20
C ARG A 100 0.59 -23.52 3.67
N GLY A 101 -0.05 -24.54 4.28
CA GLY A 101 0.12 -24.83 5.71
C GLY A 101 1.58 -25.01 6.15
N GLY A 102 2.40 -25.67 5.31
CA GLY A 102 3.84 -25.83 5.58
C GLY A 102 4.66 -24.53 5.59
N ALA A 103 4.16 -23.43 5.02
CA ALA A 103 4.82 -22.13 5.06
C ALA A 103 4.70 -21.44 6.43
N LEU A 104 3.73 -21.86 7.26
CA LEU A 104 3.46 -21.26 8.57
C LEU A 104 4.06 -22.06 9.73
N THR A 105 4.22 -23.38 9.57
CA THR A 105 4.64 -24.26 10.67
C THR A 105 6.16 -24.40 10.85
N ALA A 106 6.95 -23.75 10.00
CA ALA A 106 8.42 -23.84 10.06
C ALA A 106 9.02 -23.23 11.34
N SER A 107 8.35 -22.24 11.94
CA SER A 107 8.74 -21.60 13.21
C SER A 107 7.59 -20.75 13.74
N ALA A 108 7.50 -20.58 15.06
CA ALA A 108 6.51 -19.69 15.68
C ALA A 108 6.57 -18.26 15.10
N LEU A 109 5.40 -17.65 14.93
CA LEU A 109 5.26 -16.25 14.54
C LEU A 109 5.90 -15.32 15.59
N PRO A 110 6.54 -14.21 15.16
CA PRO A 110 7.17 -13.27 16.07
C PRO A 110 6.14 -12.41 16.81
N GLU A 111 6.48 -12.00 18.04
CA GLU A 111 5.67 -11.07 18.85
C GLU A 111 5.86 -9.63 18.36
N VAL A 112 5.18 -9.28 17.27
CA VAL A 112 5.17 -7.95 16.62
C VAL A 112 3.75 -7.51 16.30
N GLY A 113 3.54 -6.25 15.90
CA GLY A 113 2.21 -5.72 15.60
C GLY A 113 1.42 -6.50 14.54
N HIS A 114 2.11 -7.00 13.50
CA HIS A 114 1.51 -7.78 12.42
C HIS A 114 2.32 -9.07 12.14
N PRO A 115 2.11 -10.15 12.90
CA PRO A 115 2.97 -11.35 12.83
C PRO A 115 2.92 -12.08 11.49
N LEU A 116 1.73 -12.15 10.85
CA LEU A 116 1.56 -12.77 9.53
C LEU A 116 2.23 -11.93 8.44
N TRP A 117 2.12 -10.61 8.55
CA TRP A 117 2.72 -9.70 7.59
C TRP A 117 4.25 -9.75 7.66
N ASP A 118 4.84 -9.70 8.86
CA ASP A 118 6.29 -9.89 9.07
C ASP A 118 6.77 -11.22 8.46
N ARG A 119 6.04 -12.32 8.74
CA ARG A 119 6.36 -13.64 8.18
C ARG A 119 6.40 -13.61 6.66
N LEU A 120 5.36 -13.06 6.04
CA LEU A 120 5.24 -13.01 4.58
C LEU A 120 6.35 -12.17 3.97
N ILE A 121 6.59 -10.97 4.50
CA ILE A 121 7.66 -10.07 4.05
C ILE A 121 9.01 -10.79 4.07
N ARG A 122 9.37 -11.43 5.20
CA ARG A 122 10.66 -12.12 5.34
C ARG A 122 10.79 -13.31 4.39
N GLN A 123 9.71 -14.06 4.18
CA GLN A 123 9.71 -15.18 3.24
C GLN A 123 9.90 -14.70 1.79
N VAL A 124 9.18 -13.66 1.37
CA VAL A 124 9.33 -13.06 0.04
C VAL A 124 10.73 -12.48 -0.16
N ALA A 125 11.28 -11.78 0.84
CA ALA A 125 12.65 -11.28 0.81
C ALA A 125 13.68 -12.42 0.65
N SER A 126 13.42 -13.58 1.26
CA SER A 126 14.24 -14.80 1.10
C SER A 126 14.05 -15.55 -0.24
N GLY A 127 13.18 -15.04 -1.12
CA GLY A 127 12.93 -15.62 -2.45
C GLY A 127 11.72 -16.54 -2.54
N ALA A 128 10.86 -16.58 -1.51
CA ALA A 128 9.61 -17.32 -1.59
C ALA A 128 8.69 -16.70 -2.65
N LYS A 129 8.06 -17.55 -3.47
CA LYS A 129 7.14 -17.10 -4.50
C LYS A 129 5.76 -16.85 -3.91
N VAL A 130 5.17 -15.71 -4.27
CA VAL A 130 3.79 -15.34 -3.95
C VAL A 130 3.06 -15.04 -5.24
N LEU A 131 1.85 -15.58 -5.37
CA LEU A 131 0.95 -15.29 -6.48
C LEU A 131 0.11 -14.05 -6.12
N VAL A 132 -0.11 -13.18 -7.09
CA VAL A 132 -1.01 -12.03 -6.97
C VAL A 132 -2.11 -12.21 -8.02
N GLU A 133 -3.35 -12.28 -7.55
CA GLU A 133 -4.53 -12.53 -8.38
C GLU A 133 -5.52 -11.36 -8.28
N PRO A 134 -5.62 -10.51 -9.31
CA PRO A 134 -6.63 -9.46 -9.32
C PRO A 134 -8.03 -10.08 -9.41
N SER A 135 -8.95 -9.58 -8.59
CA SER A 135 -10.32 -10.06 -8.54
C SER A 135 -11.27 -8.96 -8.08
N ASP A 136 -12.18 -8.57 -8.96
CA ASP A 136 -13.28 -7.62 -8.66
C ASP A 136 -14.28 -8.18 -7.64
N ARG A 137 -14.14 -9.46 -7.29
CA ARG A 137 -14.97 -10.18 -6.32
C ARG A 137 -14.39 -10.12 -4.91
N VAL A 138 -13.16 -9.62 -4.74
CA VAL A 138 -12.59 -9.32 -3.42
C VAL A 138 -13.13 -7.97 -2.98
N PRO A 139 -13.72 -7.85 -1.77
CA PRO A 139 -14.13 -6.56 -1.24
C PRO A 139 -12.98 -5.56 -1.31
N ALA A 140 -13.28 -4.31 -1.71
CA ALA A 140 -12.27 -3.27 -1.71
C ALA A 140 -11.72 -3.06 -0.29
N PHE A 141 -10.41 -2.81 -0.19
CA PHE A 141 -9.74 -2.42 1.04
C PHE A 141 -10.58 -1.41 1.85
N THR A 142 -10.88 -1.76 3.09
CA THR A 142 -11.64 -0.90 4.02
C THR A 142 -10.75 -0.14 5.01
N GLY A 143 -9.42 -0.37 4.96
CA GLY A 143 -8.49 0.40 5.77
C GLY A 143 -8.44 1.86 5.32
N ARG A 144 -8.20 2.76 6.27
CA ARG A 144 -7.89 4.15 5.93
C ARG A 144 -6.47 4.19 5.39
N GLY A 145 -6.30 4.78 4.21
CA GLY A 145 -4.97 5.14 3.71
C GLY A 145 -4.30 6.19 4.62
N PRO A 146 -3.04 6.54 4.38
CA PRO A 146 -2.31 7.47 5.22
C PRO A 146 -3.00 8.84 5.26
N SER A 147 -3.22 9.34 6.47
CA SER A 147 -3.83 10.65 6.71
C SER A 147 -3.03 11.79 6.08
N LEU A 148 -3.70 12.92 5.83
CA LEU A 148 -3.07 14.12 5.25
C LEU A 148 -1.86 14.58 6.08
N ALA A 149 -2.00 14.64 7.40
CA ALA A 149 -0.91 14.91 8.33
C ALA A 149 -0.89 13.80 9.39
N PRO A 150 0.05 12.83 9.31
CA PRO A 150 0.07 11.71 10.23
C PRO A 150 0.52 12.13 11.63
N GLY A 151 0.12 11.34 12.64
CA GLY A 151 0.73 11.38 13.96
C GLY A 151 2.08 10.67 13.98
N GLU A 152 2.61 10.44 15.18
CA GLU A 152 3.77 9.57 15.35
C GLU A 152 3.37 8.12 14.99
N PRO A 153 4.13 7.43 14.11
CA PRO A 153 3.88 6.03 13.79
C PRO A 153 3.87 5.18 15.08
N PRO A 154 2.96 4.19 15.19
CA PRO A 154 2.86 3.39 16.40
C PRO A 154 4.10 2.51 16.56
N ALA A 155 4.59 2.36 17.79
CA ALA A 155 5.74 1.50 18.09
C ALA A 155 5.52 0.02 17.71
N SER A 156 4.26 -0.40 17.52
CA SER A 156 3.92 -1.73 16.99
C SER A 156 4.48 -2.00 15.60
N ASP A 157 4.88 -0.96 14.87
CA ASP A 157 5.31 -1.01 13.47
C ASP A 157 6.84 -0.80 13.33
N ASP A 158 7.56 -0.70 14.44
CA ASP A 158 9.03 -0.58 14.46
C ASP A 158 9.73 -1.73 13.73
N TRP A 159 9.13 -2.92 13.72
CA TRP A 159 9.66 -4.07 12.96
C TRP A 159 9.64 -3.82 11.44
N LEU A 160 8.58 -3.17 10.94
CA LEU A 160 8.43 -2.83 9.53
C LEU A 160 9.38 -1.70 9.16
N ARG A 161 9.46 -0.67 10.02
CA ARG A 161 10.45 0.41 9.88
C ARG A 161 11.86 -0.13 9.80
N ALA A 162 12.25 -1.00 10.72
CA ALA A 162 13.57 -1.64 10.72
C ALA A 162 13.81 -2.44 9.42
N HIS A 163 12.82 -3.24 8.99
CA HIS A 163 12.93 -4.01 7.75
C HIS A 163 13.12 -3.12 6.52
N LEU A 164 12.32 -2.05 6.37
CA LEU A 164 12.45 -1.10 5.28
C LEU A 164 13.83 -0.40 5.31
N LEU A 165 14.30 0.01 6.48
CA LEU A 165 15.61 0.65 6.64
C LEU A 165 16.77 -0.28 6.25
N GLU A 166 16.72 -1.54 6.66
CA GLU A 166 17.73 -2.57 6.34
C GLU A 166 17.71 -3.00 4.87
N THR A 167 16.55 -2.91 4.21
CA THR A 167 16.39 -3.29 2.79
C THR A 167 17.13 -2.32 1.89
N ALA A 168 18.10 -2.80 1.11
CA ALA A 168 18.78 -1.95 0.14
C ALA A 168 17.81 -1.59 -1.00
N PRO A 169 17.86 -0.36 -1.56
CA PRO A 169 17.00 0.02 -2.68
C PRO A 169 17.02 -0.97 -3.85
N GLY A 170 18.19 -1.53 -4.16
CA GLY A 170 18.35 -2.52 -5.22
C GLY A 170 17.71 -3.89 -4.92
N ASP A 171 17.37 -4.20 -3.67
CA ASP A 171 16.70 -5.47 -3.31
C ASP A 171 15.19 -5.41 -3.55
N LEU A 172 14.64 -4.20 -3.74
CA LEU A 172 13.22 -3.95 -4.05
C LEU A 172 12.89 -4.17 -5.53
N VAL A 173 13.88 -4.06 -6.42
CA VAL A 173 13.69 -4.04 -7.87
C VAL A 173 14.57 -5.08 -8.55
N ASP A 174 13.98 -5.87 -9.45
CA ASP A 174 14.69 -6.86 -10.27
C ASP A 174 14.04 -6.93 -11.67
N PRO A 175 14.76 -6.54 -12.75
CA PRO A 175 16.13 -6.02 -12.77
C PRO A 175 16.23 -4.59 -12.21
N ALA A 176 17.41 -4.22 -11.71
CA ALA A 176 17.68 -2.84 -11.29
C ALA A 176 17.89 -1.95 -12.53
N GLY A 177 16.98 -1.01 -12.76
CA GLY A 177 17.05 0.03 -13.79
C GLY A 177 17.74 1.29 -13.28
N SER A 178 16.99 2.14 -12.58
CA SER A 178 17.47 3.43 -12.06
C SER A 178 17.70 3.40 -10.55
N HIS A 179 18.91 3.75 -10.10
CA HIS A 179 19.25 3.79 -8.68
C HIS A 179 18.46 4.85 -7.92
N ALA A 180 18.36 6.06 -8.48
CA ALA A 180 17.61 7.15 -7.86
C ALA A 180 16.13 6.80 -7.71
N ASP A 181 15.53 6.15 -8.71
CA ASP A 181 14.13 5.73 -8.64
C ASP A 181 13.93 4.54 -7.68
N ALA A 182 14.92 3.65 -7.53
CA ALA A 182 14.87 2.62 -6.49
C ALA A 182 14.94 3.23 -5.07
N VAL A 183 15.74 4.30 -4.88
CA VAL A 183 15.76 5.05 -3.61
C VAL A 183 14.44 5.79 -3.40
N ALA A 184 13.88 6.40 -4.43
CA ALA A 184 12.56 7.05 -4.40
C ALA A 184 11.44 6.05 -4.08
N LEU A 185 11.50 4.83 -4.63
CA LEU A 185 10.55 3.76 -4.33
C LEU A 185 10.60 3.40 -2.84
N LYS A 186 11.82 3.25 -2.28
CA LYS A 186 11.99 3.05 -0.83
C LYS A 186 11.42 4.22 -0.04
N ALA A 187 11.64 5.46 -0.48
CA ALA A 187 11.08 6.65 0.16
C ALA A 187 9.54 6.63 0.15
N GLY A 188 8.91 6.24 -0.96
CA GLY A 188 7.47 6.07 -1.07
C GLY A 188 6.93 4.98 -0.15
N LEU A 189 7.61 3.83 -0.06
CA LEU A 189 7.25 2.74 0.86
C LEU A 189 7.35 3.18 2.33
N LEU A 190 8.37 3.93 2.71
CA LEU A 190 8.48 4.53 4.04
C LEU A 190 7.32 5.50 4.30
N GLN A 191 6.98 6.30 3.31
CA GLN A 191 5.98 7.35 3.44
C GLN A 191 4.54 6.82 3.53
N VAL A 192 4.18 5.72 2.85
CA VAL A 192 2.84 5.12 3.01
C VAL A 192 2.60 4.54 4.41
N HIS A 193 3.68 4.31 5.18
CA HIS A 193 3.65 3.88 6.59
C HIS A 193 4.03 5.00 7.56
N ASP A 194 3.97 6.26 7.11
CA ASP A 194 4.19 7.45 7.93
C ASP A 194 5.60 7.62 8.51
N PHE A 195 6.59 6.88 8.00
CA PHE A 195 8.01 7.05 8.31
C PHE A 195 8.59 8.25 7.52
N LEU A 196 8.08 9.45 7.82
CA LEU A 196 8.35 10.68 7.05
C LEU A 196 9.81 11.11 7.11
N GLU A 197 10.47 11.03 8.26
CA GLU A 197 11.89 11.41 8.41
C GLU A 197 12.80 10.51 7.58
N GLU A 198 12.56 9.20 7.59
CA GLU A 198 13.33 8.24 6.79
C GLU A 198 13.08 8.46 5.30
N SER A 199 11.83 8.70 4.93
CA SER A 199 11.45 9.05 3.55
C SER A 199 12.17 10.32 3.09
N HIS A 200 12.20 11.35 3.95
CA HIS A 200 12.93 12.59 3.72
C HIS A 200 14.41 12.35 3.47
N VAL A 201 15.09 11.58 4.33
CA VAL A 201 16.50 11.23 4.16
C VAL A 201 16.76 10.53 2.82
N CYS A 202 15.88 9.61 2.41
CA CYS A 202 15.98 8.95 1.11
C CYS A 202 15.85 9.96 -0.04
N CYS A 203 14.78 10.77 -0.07
CA CYS A 203 14.57 11.77 -1.14
C CYS A 203 15.74 12.76 -1.23
N GLN A 204 16.17 13.28 -0.09
CA GLN A 204 17.26 14.24 0.04
C GLN A 204 18.60 13.71 -0.51
N SER A 205 18.82 12.38 -0.47
CA SER A 205 20.05 11.75 -0.94
C SER A 205 20.17 11.66 -2.47
N VAL A 206 19.04 11.72 -3.18
CA VAL A 206 18.94 11.58 -4.65
C VAL A 206 18.09 12.69 -5.27
N GLN A 207 18.00 13.84 -4.59
CA GLN A 207 17.22 14.99 -5.07
C GLN A 207 17.66 15.44 -6.47
N HIS A 208 16.72 15.89 -7.29
CA HIS A 208 16.94 16.30 -8.68
C HIS A 208 17.52 15.19 -9.60
N GLU A 209 17.45 13.94 -9.16
CA GLU A 209 17.76 12.75 -9.96
C GLU A 209 16.46 11.97 -10.26
N GLY A 210 16.62 10.77 -10.84
CA GLY A 210 15.50 9.89 -11.16
C GLY A 210 14.79 10.25 -12.46
N ILE A 211 14.00 9.29 -12.95
CA ILE A 211 13.15 9.48 -14.11
C ILE A 211 11.90 10.23 -13.63
N HIS A 212 11.46 11.21 -14.43
CA HIS A 212 10.34 12.10 -14.10
C HIS A 212 10.45 12.84 -12.75
N ASN A 213 11.66 12.97 -12.19
CA ASN A 213 11.93 13.62 -10.89
C ASN A 213 11.16 12.96 -9.72
N ALA A 214 11.02 11.63 -9.72
CA ALA A 214 10.33 10.91 -8.65
C ALA A 214 10.81 11.27 -7.23
N PRO A 215 12.12 11.41 -6.93
CA PRO A 215 12.59 11.88 -5.63
C PRO A 215 11.97 13.22 -5.18
N ASP A 216 11.95 14.21 -6.08
CA ASP A 216 11.43 15.54 -5.78
C ASP A 216 9.91 15.52 -5.60
N TYR A 217 9.20 14.64 -6.32
CA TYR A 217 7.77 14.41 -6.13
C TYR A 217 7.50 13.85 -4.71
N TRP A 218 8.16 12.77 -4.32
CA TRP A 218 8.03 12.20 -2.96
C TRP A 218 8.35 13.23 -1.88
N HIS A 219 9.40 14.04 -2.10
CA HIS A 219 9.79 15.14 -1.21
C HIS A 219 8.67 16.20 -1.08
N ALA A 220 8.01 16.56 -2.18
CA ALA A 220 6.90 17.52 -2.19
C ALA A 220 5.69 17.00 -1.41
N ILE A 221 5.34 15.72 -1.55
CA ILE A 221 4.29 15.08 -0.76
C ILE A 221 4.71 15.05 0.70
N MET A 222 5.96 14.70 1.02
CA MET A 222 6.46 14.59 2.39
C MET A 222 6.24 15.88 3.17
N HIS A 223 6.71 17.01 2.65
CA HIS A 223 6.47 18.30 3.31
C HIS A 223 5.00 18.72 3.33
N ARG A 224 4.17 18.30 2.35
CA ARG A 224 2.70 18.51 2.43
C ARG A 224 2.11 17.79 3.64
N ARG A 225 2.64 16.59 3.95
CA ARG A 225 2.22 15.75 5.07
C ARG A 225 2.82 16.17 6.42
N GLU A 226 3.86 17.00 6.44
CA GLU A 226 4.40 17.68 7.63
C GLU A 226 3.73 19.05 7.94
N PRO A 227 2.55 19.32 7.36
CA PRO A 227 2.03 20.67 7.15
C PRO A 227 3.02 21.80 6.82
N ASP A 228 4.15 21.51 6.15
CA ASP A 228 5.07 22.52 5.60
C ASP A 228 4.71 22.81 4.13
N TYR A 229 3.57 23.45 3.95
CA TYR A 229 3.00 23.73 2.63
C TYR A 229 3.89 24.63 1.77
N GLY A 230 4.69 25.51 2.38
CA GLY A 230 5.61 26.39 1.67
C GLY A 230 6.75 25.58 1.03
N ASN A 231 7.34 24.66 1.80
CA ASN A 231 8.40 23.80 1.31
C ASN A 231 7.87 22.73 0.33
N SER A 232 6.66 22.21 0.55
CA SER A 232 5.97 21.36 -0.42
C SER A 232 5.90 22.03 -1.80
N LYS A 233 5.46 23.29 -1.87
CA LYS A 233 5.40 24.05 -3.14
C LYS A 233 6.78 24.29 -3.76
N TYR A 234 7.82 24.48 -2.95
CA TYR A 234 9.19 24.57 -3.44
C TYR A 234 9.59 23.31 -4.21
N TRP A 235 9.31 22.11 -3.67
CA TRP A 235 9.62 20.85 -4.33
C TRP A 235 8.75 20.59 -5.56
N TRP A 236 7.48 20.99 -5.55
CA TRP A 236 6.62 20.91 -6.73
C TRP A 236 7.14 21.70 -7.93
N HIS A 237 7.90 22.78 -7.70
CA HIS A 237 8.57 23.49 -8.79
C HIS A 237 9.69 22.67 -9.44
N HIS A 238 10.28 21.71 -8.73
CA HIS A 238 11.31 20.82 -9.27
C HIS A 238 10.72 19.58 -9.95
N THR A 239 9.57 19.07 -9.48
CA THR A 239 8.87 17.94 -10.11
C THR A 239 8.49 18.25 -11.56
N GLY A 240 7.87 19.41 -11.81
CA GLY A 240 7.38 19.80 -13.14
C GLY A 240 6.14 19.01 -13.58
N GLU A 241 5.99 18.80 -14.89
CA GLU A 241 4.92 17.97 -15.46
C GLU A 241 5.24 16.49 -15.27
N HIS A 242 4.27 15.71 -14.79
CA HIS A 242 4.45 14.28 -14.56
C HIS A 242 3.47 13.44 -15.41
N PRO A 243 3.89 12.28 -15.98
CA PRO A 243 3.00 11.40 -16.76
C PRO A 243 1.74 10.93 -16.04
N LEU A 244 1.73 10.94 -14.71
CA LEU A 244 0.60 10.52 -13.88
C LEU A 244 -0.50 11.58 -13.76
N PHE A 245 -0.22 12.84 -14.05
CA PHE A 245 -1.15 13.95 -13.83
C PHE A 245 -2.51 13.78 -14.53
N PRO A 246 -2.61 13.28 -15.77
CA PRO A 246 -3.91 13.04 -16.41
C PRO A 246 -4.77 12.02 -15.65
N GLU A 247 -4.17 10.93 -15.18
CA GLU A 247 -4.86 9.87 -14.44
C GLU A 247 -5.29 10.37 -13.04
N LEU A 248 -4.39 11.07 -12.35
CA LEU A 248 -4.69 11.69 -11.05
C LEU A 248 -5.80 12.74 -11.16
N ALA A 249 -5.79 13.58 -12.19
CA ALA A 249 -6.85 14.56 -12.43
C ALA A 249 -8.22 13.89 -12.66
N ALA A 250 -8.26 12.80 -13.45
CA ALA A 250 -9.49 12.06 -13.69
C ALA A 250 -10.02 11.42 -12.40
N GLY A 251 -9.16 10.77 -11.61
CA GLY A 251 -9.56 10.14 -10.35
C GLY A 251 -9.97 11.15 -9.29
N ALA A 252 -9.23 12.27 -9.15
CA ALA A 252 -9.58 13.35 -8.23
C ALA A 252 -10.92 13.99 -8.56
N ARG A 253 -11.23 14.18 -9.85
CA ARG A 253 -12.55 14.65 -10.29
C ARG A 253 -13.65 13.68 -9.87
N THR A 254 -13.47 12.37 -10.07
CA THR A 254 -14.46 11.37 -9.64
C THR A 254 -14.66 11.40 -8.13
N ILE A 255 -13.59 11.56 -7.34
CA ILE A 255 -13.69 11.67 -5.88
C ILE A 255 -14.50 12.91 -5.48
N LEU A 256 -14.17 14.08 -6.05
CA LEU A 256 -14.83 15.34 -5.69
C LEU A 256 -16.28 15.44 -6.20
N VAL A 257 -16.61 14.83 -7.33
CA VAL A 257 -18.01 14.76 -7.82
C VAL A 257 -18.90 13.94 -6.87
N ASN A 258 -18.33 12.97 -6.15
CA ASN A 258 -19.04 12.15 -5.17
C ASN A 258 -18.88 12.68 -3.73
N CYS A 259 -18.29 13.86 -3.54
CA CYS A 259 -18.10 14.47 -2.23
C CYS A 259 -19.33 15.33 -1.88
N ASP A 260 -19.83 15.17 -0.64
CA ASP A 260 -21.01 15.88 -0.14
C ASP A 260 -20.71 17.32 0.37
N SER A 261 -19.47 17.80 0.24
CA SER A 261 -19.09 19.17 0.61
C SER A 261 -19.62 20.20 -0.39
N GLU A 262 -20.10 21.35 0.12
CA GLU A 262 -20.53 22.49 -0.73
C GLU A 262 -19.38 23.05 -1.58
N ASP A 263 -18.13 22.94 -1.10
CA ASP A 263 -16.93 23.44 -1.78
C ASP A 263 -16.35 22.45 -2.80
N ALA A 264 -16.86 21.22 -2.87
CA ALA A 264 -16.27 20.14 -3.67
C ALA A 264 -16.23 20.47 -5.17
N SER A 265 -17.28 21.10 -5.70
CA SER A 265 -17.33 21.50 -7.12
C SER A 265 -16.26 22.54 -7.46
N ALA A 266 -16.06 23.53 -6.58
CA ALA A 266 -15.06 24.58 -6.78
C ALA A 266 -13.63 24.00 -6.74
N TRP A 267 -13.38 23.06 -5.83
CA TRP A 267 -12.11 22.34 -5.78
C TRP A 267 -11.90 21.42 -6.98
N SER A 268 -12.95 20.74 -7.46
CA SER A 268 -12.87 19.90 -8.66
C SER A 268 -12.45 20.70 -9.89
N GLU A 269 -13.05 21.89 -10.08
CA GLU A 269 -12.67 22.81 -11.15
C GLU A 269 -11.23 23.31 -11.00
N ARG A 270 -10.84 23.69 -9.78
CA ARG A 270 -9.49 24.21 -9.51
C ARG A 270 -8.39 23.15 -9.72
N LEU A 271 -8.58 21.95 -9.20
CA LEU A 271 -7.56 20.89 -9.23
C LEU A 271 -7.44 20.20 -10.59
N THR A 272 -8.48 20.29 -11.43
CA THR A 272 -8.57 19.54 -12.69
C THR A 272 -8.87 20.43 -13.90
N ALA A 273 -8.55 21.72 -13.80
CA ALA A 273 -8.79 22.71 -14.85
C ALA A 273 -8.16 22.25 -16.18
N ASP A 274 -8.93 22.33 -17.27
CA ASP A 274 -8.52 21.87 -18.60
C ASP A 274 -8.01 20.42 -18.67
N GLY A 275 -8.42 19.57 -17.72
CA GLY A 275 -8.00 18.17 -17.62
C GLY A 275 -6.57 17.99 -17.11
N ARG A 276 -5.95 19.04 -16.55
CA ARG A 276 -4.62 18.99 -15.96
C ARG A 276 -4.70 18.99 -14.44
N TRP A 277 -3.83 18.21 -13.82
CA TRP A 277 -3.66 18.20 -12.37
C TRP A 277 -2.93 19.47 -11.91
N ASP A 278 -3.49 20.17 -10.91
CA ASP A 278 -2.80 21.27 -10.23
C ASP A 278 -2.26 20.82 -8.86
N PRO A 279 -0.97 20.44 -8.76
CA PRO A 279 -0.39 20.02 -7.49
C PRO A 279 -0.32 21.16 -6.47
N PHE A 280 -0.17 22.41 -6.89
CA PHE A 280 -0.16 23.57 -5.99
C PHE A 280 -1.55 23.82 -5.42
N GLY A 281 -2.58 23.66 -6.24
CA GLY A 281 -3.96 23.66 -5.81
C GLY A 281 -4.23 22.56 -4.78
N PHE A 282 -3.68 21.36 -4.96
CA PHE A 282 -3.90 20.28 -4.00
C PHE A 282 -3.18 20.51 -2.66
N VAL A 283 -1.99 21.14 -2.68
CA VAL A 283 -1.34 21.64 -1.45
C VAL A 283 -2.25 22.64 -0.73
N ASP A 284 -2.89 23.56 -1.46
CA ASP A 284 -3.82 24.53 -0.87
C ASP A 284 -5.08 23.87 -0.31
N LEU A 285 -5.60 22.83 -0.96
CA LEU A 285 -6.71 22.04 -0.41
C LEU A 285 -6.31 21.38 0.90
N CYS A 286 -5.15 20.72 0.95
CA CYS A 286 -4.64 20.09 2.17
C CYS A 286 -4.44 21.10 3.31
N ALA A 287 -3.94 22.30 2.99
CA ALA A 287 -3.80 23.39 3.96
C ALA A 287 -5.15 23.92 4.45
N LEU A 288 -6.16 24.01 3.57
CA LEU A 288 -7.50 24.44 3.94
C LEU A 288 -8.17 23.45 4.89
N VAL A 289 -8.10 22.15 4.58
CA VAL A 289 -8.81 21.12 5.35
C VAL A 289 -8.11 20.74 6.65
N ASN A 290 -6.86 21.18 6.86
CA ASN A 290 -6.13 20.96 8.11
C ASN A 290 -6.83 21.67 9.29
N GLY A 291 -7.42 20.87 10.18
CA GLY A 291 -8.23 21.37 11.30
C GLY A 291 -9.63 21.87 10.91
N SER A 292 -10.10 21.58 9.69
CA SER A 292 -11.46 21.91 9.24
C SER A 292 -12.50 21.00 9.88
N ASN A 293 -13.74 21.49 10.00
CA ASN A 293 -14.91 20.71 10.39
C ASN A 293 -15.66 20.11 9.18
N ASP A 294 -15.28 20.46 7.95
CA ASP A 294 -15.84 19.86 6.73
C ASP A 294 -15.23 18.47 6.51
N MET A 295 -15.78 17.48 7.21
CA MET A 295 -15.29 16.11 7.16
C MET A 295 -15.44 15.46 5.78
N ALA A 296 -16.42 15.87 4.99
CA ALA A 296 -16.61 15.33 3.64
C ALA A 296 -15.46 15.76 2.72
N LEU A 297 -15.03 17.02 2.83
CA LEU A 297 -13.88 17.53 2.06
C LEU A 297 -12.54 17.00 2.59
N VAL A 298 -12.39 16.83 3.91
CA VAL A 298 -11.23 16.14 4.52
C VAL A 298 -11.09 14.73 3.95
N GLU A 299 -12.18 13.95 3.96
CA GLU A 299 -12.18 12.58 3.44
C GLU A 299 -11.88 12.54 1.94
N ALA A 300 -12.44 13.47 1.15
CA ALA A 300 -12.13 13.58 -0.27
C ALA A 300 -10.64 13.88 -0.51
N ALA A 301 -10.04 14.79 0.27
CA ALA A 301 -8.61 15.09 0.18
C ALA A 301 -7.74 13.88 0.58
N GLU A 302 -8.09 13.14 1.64
CA GLU A 302 -7.42 11.88 2.01
C GLU A 302 -7.52 10.83 0.89
N GLN A 303 -8.68 10.69 0.26
CA GLN A 303 -8.87 9.77 -0.86
C GLN A 303 -8.04 10.16 -2.09
N ILE A 304 -7.90 11.46 -2.37
CA ILE A 304 -7.06 11.97 -3.46
C ILE A 304 -5.58 11.70 -3.14
N GLN A 305 -5.14 11.97 -1.91
CA GLN A 305 -3.76 11.66 -1.49
C GLN A 305 -3.47 10.17 -1.63
N HIS A 306 -4.35 9.29 -1.18
CA HIS A 306 -4.16 7.86 -1.33
C HIS A 306 -4.08 7.45 -2.80
N LEU A 307 -4.91 8.02 -3.67
CA LEU A 307 -4.78 7.80 -5.11
C LEU A 307 -3.42 8.27 -5.65
N GLU A 308 -2.98 9.47 -5.28
CA GLU A 308 -1.69 10.03 -5.69
C GLU A 308 -0.51 9.16 -5.26
N LEU A 309 -0.48 8.73 -3.99
CA LEU A 309 0.56 7.85 -3.45
C LEU A 309 0.61 6.51 -4.20
N SER A 310 -0.55 5.91 -4.47
CA SER A 310 -0.63 4.63 -5.18
C SER A 310 -0.16 4.73 -6.63
N LEU A 311 -0.58 5.78 -7.34
CA LEU A 311 -0.13 6.04 -8.72
C LEU A 311 1.37 6.32 -8.76
N LEU A 312 1.88 7.14 -7.83
CA LEU A 312 3.29 7.49 -7.78
C LEU A 312 4.15 6.28 -7.39
N LEU A 313 3.72 5.41 -6.47
CA LEU A 313 4.42 4.15 -6.16
C LEU A 313 4.56 3.28 -7.40
N GLY A 314 3.47 3.10 -8.16
CA GLY A 314 3.49 2.29 -9.38
C GLY A 314 4.39 2.88 -10.47
N ALA A 315 4.30 4.20 -10.69
CA ALA A 315 5.16 4.90 -11.64
C ALA A 315 6.64 4.84 -11.23
N THR A 316 6.95 5.10 -9.96
CA THR A 316 8.32 5.04 -9.42
C THR A 316 8.89 3.63 -9.53
N TYR A 317 8.08 2.59 -9.28
CA TYR A 317 8.50 1.21 -9.47
C TYR A 317 8.84 0.92 -10.94
N ALA A 318 7.98 1.33 -11.88
CA ALA A 318 8.21 1.14 -13.31
C ALA A 318 9.54 1.81 -13.73
N ASP A 319 9.72 3.08 -13.38
CA ASP A 319 10.94 3.85 -13.65
C ASP A 319 12.20 3.19 -13.01
N ALA A 320 12.07 2.61 -11.82
CA ALA A 320 13.15 1.89 -11.15
C ALA A 320 13.53 0.56 -11.82
N THR A 321 12.62 -0.06 -12.59
CA THR A 321 12.86 -1.36 -13.27
C THR A 321 13.18 -1.27 -14.76
N GLY A 322 12.88 -0.14 -15.42
CA GLY A 322 13.16 0.10 -16.83
C GLY A 322 12.08 -0.41 -17.77
#